data_AF-A0A077ZYP2-F1
#
_entry.id   AF-A0A077ZYP2-F1
#
_cell.length_a   1.000
_cell.length_b   1.000
_cell.length_c   1.000
_cell.angle_alpha   90.00
_cell.angle_beta   90.00
_cell.angle_gamma   90.00
#
_symmetry.space_group_name_H-M   'P 1'
#
loop_
_entity.id
_entity.type
_entity.pdbx_description
1 polymer ?
#
loop_
_entity_poly.entity_id
_entity_poly.type
_entity_poly.pdbx_seq_one_letter_code
_entity_poly.pdbx_strand_id
1 'polypeptide(L)'
;MTRQAIADNRKSLKNEKSEVPKVESLPLRKFYTYASKKDKIMIIIGTLAAVATGILLPCFALIIGDLGEAFLPQNEPDYKRRLVKEISGQMALLAVGTWIAGYIYYAFWQHIAENISYDLRLRYLKALLQ
;
A
#
# COMPACT_ATOMS: atom_id res chain seq x y z
N MET A 1 -49.34 34.38 -8.76
CA MET A 1 -48.06 34.74 -9.42
C MET A 1 -46.82 34.21 -8.69
N THR A 2 -46.87 33.99 -7.37
CA THR A 2 -45.72 33.52 -6.56
C THR A 2 -45.31 32.05 -6.74
N ARG A 3 -46.22 31.14 -7.13
CA ARG A 3 -45.89 29.71 -7.30
C ARG A 3 -45.07 29.39 -8.56
N GLN A 4 -45.25 30.16 -9.64
CA GLN A 4 -44.45 30.00 -10.86
C GLN A 4 -43.02 30.52 -10.67
N ALA A 5 -42.83 31.65 -9.98
CA ALA A 5 -41.50 32.17 -9.68
C ALA A 5 -40.65 31.24 -8.79
N ILE A 6 -41.28 30.54 -7.83
CA ILE A 6 -40.60 29.54 -6.99
C ILE A 6 -40.27 28.27 -7.79
N ALA A 7 -41.14 27.87 -8.72
CA ALA A 7 -40.89 26.72 -9.59
C ALA A 7 -39.78 27.00 -10.62
N ASP A 8 -39.68 28.23 -11.10
CA ASP A 8 -38.64 28.67 -12.05
C ASP A 8 -37.29 28.86 -11.34
N ASN A 9 -37.29 29.43 -10.14
CA ASN A 9 -36.08 29.55 -9.29
C ASN A 9 -35.58 28.17 -8.80
N ARG A 10 -36.48 27.21 -8.57
CA ARG A 10 -36.08 25.82 -8.27
C ARG A 10 -35.47 25.12 -9.50
N LYS A 11 -35.88 25.48 -10.72
CA LYS A 11 -35.28 24.95 -11.96
C LYS A 11 -33.91 25.57 -12.24
N SER A 12 -33.71 26.87 -11.99
CA SER A 12 -32.38 27.51 -12.14
C SER A 12 -31.37 26.95 -11.13
N LEU A 13 -31.75 26.79 -9.85
CA LEU A 13 -30.89 26.18 -8.82
C LEU A 13 -30.55 24.71 -9.09
N LYS A 14 -31.38 24.00 -9.86
CA LYS A 14 -31.14 22.59 -10.22
C LYS A 14 -30.23 22.45 -11.45
N ASN A 15 -30.19 23.44 -12.34
CA ASN A 15 -29.27 23.46 -13.47
C ASN A 15 -27.85 23.93 -13.12
N GLU A 16 -27.68 24.72 -12.05
CA GLU A 16 -26.35 25.19 -11.62
C GLU A 16 -25.58 24.14 -10.78
N LYS A 17 -26.26 23.15 -10.19
CA LYS A 17 -25.67 22.25 -9.18
C LYS A 17 -25.14 20.91 -9.70
N SER A 18 -24.95 20.74 -11.01
CA SER A 18 -24.45 19.47 -11.54
C SER A 18 -23.70 19.58 -12.88
N GLU A 19 -22.78 20.53 -13.00
CA GLU A 19 -21.52 20.25 -13.70
C GLU A 19 -20.42 20.19 -12.64
N VAL A 20 -20.37 19.05 -11.94
CA VAL A 20 -19.09 18.65 -11.35
C VAL A 20 -18.17 18.50 -12.57
N PRO A 21 -17.08 19.29 -12.70
CA PRO A 21 -16.18 19.12 -13.82
C PRO A 21 -15.83 17.64 -13.85
N LYS A 22 -16.20 16.98 -14.95
CA LYS A 22 -15.88 15.57 -15.18
C LYS A 22 -14.36 15.51 -15.06
N VAL A 23 -13.88 15.07 -13.91
CA VAL A 23 -12.47 14.79 -13.71
C VAL A 23 -12.20 13.63 -14.64
N GLU A 24 -11.79 13.95 -15.87
CA GLU A 24 -11.26 12.95 -16.79
C GLU A 24 -10.17 12.26 -16.00
N SER A 25 -10.38 10.97 -15.74
CA SER A 25 -9.43 10.15 -15.03
C SER A 25 -8.15 10.12 -15.86
N LEU A 26 -7.22 11.00 -15.50
CA LEU A 26 -5.92 11.03 -16.15
C LEU A 26 -5.33 9.63 -15.98
N PRO A 27 -4.97 8.94 -17.07
CA PRO A 27 -4.39 7.62 -16.97
C PRO A 27 -3.17 7.71 -16.07
N LEU A 28 -3.10 6.89 -15.01
CA LEU A 28 -1.94 6.83 -14.10
C LEU A 28 -0.62 6.63 -14.86
N ARG A 29 -0.70 6.03 -16.06
CA ARG A 29 0.39 5.89 -17.02
C ARG A 29 1.02 7.23 -17.44
N LYS A 30 0.24 8.32 -17.58
CA LYS A 30 0.77 9.66 -17.92
C LYS A 30 1.63 10.25 -16.80
N PHE A 31 1.33 9.95 -15.52
CA PHE A 31 2.22 10.31 -14.40
C PHE A 31 3.52 9.51 -14.42
N TYR A 32 3.44 8.22 -14.77
CA TYR A 32 4.61 7.35 -14.86
C TYR A 32 5.56 7.69 -16.03
N THR A 33 5.07 8.41 -17.04
CA THR A 33 5.90 8.93 -18.15
C THR A 33 6.83 10.07 -17.71
N TYR A 34 6.46 10.82 -16.66
CA TYR A 34 7.27 11.89 -16.09
C TYR A 34 8.13 11.45 -14.91
N ALA A 35 7.89 10.26 -14.36
CA ALA A 35 8.70 9.68 -13.29
C ALA A 35 10.12 9.38 -13.79
N SER A 36 11.13 9.81 -13.04
CA SER A 36 12.53 9.65 -13.41
C SER A 36 12.90 8.16 -13.49
N LYS A 37 13.87 7.80 -14.36
CA LYS A 37 14.31 6.40 -14.50
C LYS A 37 14.72 5.76 -13.16
N LYS A 38 15.20 6.58 -12.22
CA LYS A 38 15.57 6.19 -10.85
C LYS A 38 14.35 5.81 -9.99
N ASP A 39 13.27 6.60 -10.06
CA ASP A 39 12.02 6.32 -9.34
C ASP A 39 11.40 5.01 -9.81
N LYS A 40 11.50 4.72 -11.11
CA LYS A 40 11.01 3.47 -11.71
C LYS A 40 11.70 2.24 -11.12
N ILE A 41 13.01 2.31 -10.89
CA ILE A 41 13.79 1.22 -10.29
C ILE A 41 13.42 1.06 -8.81
N MET A 42 13.30 2.17 -8.08
CA MET A 42 12.89 2.14 -6.67
C MET A 42 11.47 1.58 -6.48
N ILE A 43 10.53 1.88 -7.39
CA ILE A 43 9.18 1.30 -7.36
C ILE A 43 9.23 -0.21 -7.61
N ILE A 44 10.03 -0.68 -8.57
CA ILE A 44 10.17 -2.13 -8.84
C ILE A 44 10.71 -2.85 -7.59
N ILE A 45 11.79 -2.33 -6.99
CA ILE A 45 12.37 -2.90 -5.77
C ILE A 45 11.35 -2.87 -4.63
N GLY A 46 10.65 -1.75 -4.46
CA GLY A 46 9.60 -1.59 -3.45
C GLY A 46 8.43 -2.55 -3.65
N THR A 47 8.03 -2.84 -4.89
CA THR A 47 6.98 -3.84 -5.18
C THR A 47 7.46 -5.26 -4.92
N LEU A 48 8.72 -5.58 -5.24
CA LEU A 48 9.29 -6.90 -4.95
C LEU A 48 9.34 -7.16 -3.43
N ALA A 49 9.76 -6.14 -2.66
CA ALA A 49 9.77 -6.20 -1.20
C ALA A 49 8.35 -6.25 -0.60
N ALA A 50 7.37 -5.57 -1.20
CA ALA A 50 5.98 -5.67 -0.80
C ALA A 50 5.42 -7.09 -0.97
N VAL A 51 5.75 -7.74 -2.10
CA VAL A 51 5.35 -9.14 -2.35
C VAL A 51 6.02 -10.08 -1.34
N ALA A 52 7.32 -9.90 -1.08
CA ALA A 52 8.04 -10.69 -0.08
C ALA A 52 7.43 -10.54 1.32
N THR A 53 7.06 -9.32 1.71
CA THR A 53 6.40 -9.05 2.99
C THR A 53 4.96 -9.57 3.00
N GLY A 54 4.27 -9.59 1.85
CA GLY A 54 2.94 -10.20 1.73
C GLY A 54 2.94 -11.71 1.94
N ILE A 55 4.01 -12.41 1.55
CA ILE A 55 4.21 -13.85 1.79
C ILE A 55 4.47 -14.16 3.27
N LEU A 56 4.82 -13.16 4.08
CA LEU A 56 5.00 -13.35 5.52
C LEU A 56 3.71 -13.83 6.20
N LEU A 57 2.55 -13.32 5.77
CA LEU A 57 1.27 -13.67 6.37
C LEU A 57 0.93 -15.17 6.22
N PRO A 58 0.98 -15.79 5.02
CA PRO A 58 0.81 -17.23 4.90
C PRO A 58 1.95 -18.02 5.56
N CYS A 59 3.19 -17.53 5.53
CA CYS A 59 4.31 -18.20 6.21
C CYS A 59 4.09 -18.29 7.72
N PHE A 60 3.61 -17.19 8.33
CA PHE A 60 3.27 -17.16 9.75
C PHE A 60 2.13 -18.13 10.12
N ALA A 61 1.13 -18.26 9.25
CA ALA A 61 0.04 -19.21 9.43
C ALA A 61 0.52 -20.67 9.43
N LEU A 62 1.47 -21.03 8.55
CA LEU A 62 2.06 -22.38 8.53
C LEU A 62 2.78 -22.69 9.84
N ILE A 63 3.57 -21.75 10.35
CA ILE A 63 4.33 -21.95 11.60
C ILE A 63 3.39 -22.15 12.79
N ILE A 64 2.28 -21.42 12.85
CA ILE A 64 1.26 -21.63 13.88
C ILE A 64 0.62 -23.01 13.75
N GLY A 65 0.43 -23.51 12.53
CA GLY A 65 -0.04 -24.87 12.27
C GLY A 65 0.91 -25.93 12.84
N ASP A 66 2.19 -25.82 12.51
CA ASP A 66 3.25 -26.73 12.99
C ASP A 66 3.41 -26.65 14.53
N LEU A 67 3.27 -25.44 15.09
CA LEU A 67 3.28 -25.23 16.53
C LEU A 67 2.05 -25.87 17.19
N GLY A 68 0.89 -25.77 16.55
CA GLY A 68 -0.33 -26.45 16.99
C GLY A 68 -0.14 -27.96 17.07
N GLU A 69 0.47 -28.56 16.04
CA GLU A 69 0.80 -30.00 16.00
C GLU A 69 1.76 -30.40 17.14
N ALA A 70 2.74 -29.55 17.48
CA ALA A 70 3.66 -29.77 18.59
C ALA A 70 2.95 -29.87 19.95
N PHE A 71 1.79 -29.23 20.14
CA PHE A 71 1.04 -29.25 21.39
C PHE A 71 0.04 -30.40 21.51
N LEU A 72 -0.11 -31.27 20.50
CA LEU A 72 -1.04 -32.40 20.57
C LEU A 72 -0.65 -33.36 21.73
N PRO A 73 -1.63 -33.84 22.51
CA PRO A 73 -1.38 -34.67 23.68
C PRO A 73 -0.78 -36.05 23.32
N GLN A 74 -1.04 -36.56 22.12
CA GLN A 74 -0.52 -37.84 21.63
C GLN A 74 0.99 -37.88 21.30
N ASN A 75 1.68 -36.73 21.30
CA ASN A 75 3.08 -36.66 20.90
C ASN A 75 4.05 -36.85 22.09
N GLU A 76 5.14 -37.59 21.89
CA GLU A 76 6.17 -37.84 22.91
C GLU A 76 6.88 -36.54 23.36
N PRO A 77 7.26 -36.42 24.65
CA PRO A 77 7.86 -35.21 25.20
C PRO A 77 9.18 -34.79 24.55
N ASP A 78 9.99 -35.76 24.10
CA ASP A 78 11.25 -35.48 23.39
C ASP A 78 11.01 -34.94 21.97
N TYR A 79 10.01 -35.47 21.27
CA TYR A 79 9.58 -34.97 19.96
C TYR A 79 9.07 -33.52 20.05
N LYS A 80 8.28 -33.20 21.10
CA LYS A 80 7.78 -31.85 21.37
C LYS A 80 8.90 -30.84 21.55
N ARG A 81 9.89 -31.14 22.40
CA ARG A 81 11.04 -30.24 22.65
C ARG A 81 11.83 -29.98 21.37
N ARG A 82 12.02 -31.01 20.53
CA ARG A 82 12.75 -30.87 19.28
C ARG A 82 12.01 -29.97 18.28
N LEU A 83 10.71 -30.20 18.09
CA LEU A 83 9.89 -29.44 17.15
C LEU A 83 9.74 -27.96 17.57
N VAL A 84 9.49 -27.71 18.86
CA VAL A 84 9.42 -26.33 19.39
C VAL A 84 10.75 -25.60 19.25
N LYS A 85 11.88 -26.30 19.45
CA LYS A 85 13.22 -25.71 19.27
C LYS A 85 13.48 -25.33 17.82
N GLU A 86 13.06 -26.16 16.88
CA GLU A 86 13.20 -25.91 15.44
C GLU A 86 12.32 -24.74 14.98
N ILE A 87 11.04 -24.75 15.37
CA ILE A 87 10.08 -23.67 15.11
C ILE A 87 10.57 -22.34 15.71
N SER A 88 11.09 -22.35 16.94
CA SER A 88 11.61 -21.15 17.59
C SER A 88 12.80 -20.55 16.82
N GLY A 89 13.67 -21.38 16.24
CA GLY A 89 14.78 -20.92 15.41
C GLY A 89 14.30 -20.27 14.11
N GLN A 90 13.31 -20.87 13.45
CA GLN A 90 12.73 -20.34 12.21
C GLN A 90 11.98 -19.01 12.46
N MET A 91 11.23 -18.91 13.55
CA MET A 91 10.56 -17.66 13.96
C MET A 91 11.54 -16.51 14.16
N ALA A 92 12.67 -16.76 14.84
CA ALA A 92 13.69 -15.74 15.07
C ALA A 92 14.31 -15.23 13.75
N LEU A 93 14.61 -16.14 12.82
CA LEU A 93 15.18 -15.78 11.53
C LEU A 93 14.19 -14.99 10.66
N LEU A 94 12.92 -15.39 10.64
CA LEU A 94 11.86 -14.67 9.91
C LEU A 94 11.57 -13.29 10.51
N ALA A 95 11.62 -13.15 11.83
CA ALA A 95 11.41 -11.87 12.50
C ALA A 95 12.52 -10.86 12.13
N VAL A 96 13.78 -11.29 12.19
CA VAL A 96 14.92 -10.43 11.80
C VAL A 96 14.87 -10.09 10.31
N GLY A 97 14.57 -11.07 9.46
CA GLY A 97 14.42 -10.86 8.02
C GLY A 97 13.31 -9.87 7.68
N THR A 98 12.14 -10.01 8.30
CA THR A 98 11.00 -9.10 8.14
C THR A 98 11.34 -7.70 8.63
N TRP A 99 12.03 -7.58 9.76
CA TRP A 99 12.37 -6.27 10.31
C TRP A 99 13.27 -5.48 9.36
N ILE A 100 14.33 -6.13 8.85
CA ILE A 100 15.25 -5.51 7.89
C ILE A 100 14.54 -5.23 6.56
N ALA A 101 13.83 -6.21 6.01
CA ALA A 101 13.13 -6.06 4.73
C ALA A 101 12.03 -4.99 4.79
N GLY A 102 11.27 -4.96 5.88
CA GLY A 102 10.23 -3.97 6.15
C GLY A 102 10.79 -2.57 6.28
N TYR A 103 11.87 -2.39 7.05
CA TYR A 103 12.52 -1.08 7.20
C TYR A 103 12.98 -0.51 5.85
N ILE A 104 13.63 -1.36 5.05
CA ILE A 104 14.08 -1.01 3.69
C ILE A 104 12.88 -0.65 2.81
N TYR A 105 11.86 -1.51 2.75
CA TYR A 105 10.64 -1.27 1.98
C TYR A 105 10.01 0.09 2.32
N TYR A 106 9.80 0.38 3.61
CA TYR A 106 9.18 1.64 4.05
C TYR A 106 10.05 2.85 3.70
N ALA A 107 11.37 2.78 3.92
CA ALA A 107 12.28 3.88 3.60
C ALA A 107 12.31 4.18 2.10
N PHE A 108 12.37 3.15 1.25
CA PHE A 108 12.35 3.32 -0.20
C PHE A 108 11.02 3.91 -0.69
N TRP A 109 9.88 3.42 -0.18
CA TRP A 109 8.58 3.97 -0.55
C TRP A 109 8.39 5.42 -0.09
N GLN A 110 8.89 5.78 1.09
CA GLN A 110 8.81 7.16 1.58
C GLN A 110 9.65 8.10 0.72
N HIS A 111 10.86 7.69 0.33
CA HIS A 111 11.72 8.49 -0.53
C HIS A 111 11.08 8.76 -1.91
N ILE A 112 10.44 7.73 -2.50
CA ILE A 112 9.70 7.87 -3.76
C ILE A 112 8.52 8.83 -3.57
N ALA A 113 7.76 8.68 -2.49
CA ALA A 113 6.59 9.52 -2.21
C ALA A 113 6.96 11.01 -2.07
N GLU A 114 8.11 11.29 -1.43
CA GLU A 114 8.65 12.64 -1.30
C GLU A 114 9.02 13.22 -2.67
N ASN A 115 9.74 12.46 -3.49
CA ASN A 115 10.19 12.90 -4.81
C ASN A 115 9.01 13.20 -5.75
N ILE A 116 7.99 12.33 -5.77
CA ILE A 116 6.75 12.53 -6.55
C ILE A 116 6.00 13.79 -6.07
N SER A 117 5.89 13.97 -4.75
CA SER A 117 5.18 15.12 -4.18
C SER A 117 5.88 16.45 -4.46
N TYR A 118 7.20 16.46 -4.47
CA TYR A 118 8.00 17.64 -4.80
C TYR A 118 7.83 18.05 -6.26
N ASP A 119 8.00 17.11 -7.20
CA ASP A 119 7.84 17.38 -8.64
C ASP A 119 6.42 17.88 -8.98
N LEU A 120 5.39 17.30 -8.38
CA LEU A 120 4.00 17.75 -8.57
C LEU A 120 3.78 19.19 -8.11
N ARG A 121 4.27 19.54 -6.91
CA ARG A 121 4.14 20.90 -6.36
C ARG A 121 4.86 21.94 -7.22
N LEU A 122 6.02 21.59 -7.76
CA LEU A 122 6.85 22.48 -8.56
C LEU A 122 6.19 22.76 -9.92
N ARG A 123 5.61 21.74 -10.56
CA ARG A 123 4.83 21.89 -11.80
C ARG A 123 3.56 22.70 -11.58
N TYR A 124 2.88 22.46 -10.46
CA TYR A 124 1.67 23.20 -10.09
C TYR A 124 1.97 24.69 -9.90
N LEU A 125 3.01 25.03 -9.13
CA LEU A 125 3.42 26.43 -8.93
C LEU A 125 3.82 27.10 -10.26
N LYS A 126 4.55 26.39 -11.13
CA LYS A 126 4.95 26.90 -12.44
C LYS A 126 3.75 27.19 -13.34
N ALA A 127 2.71 26.35 -13.31
CA ALA A 127 1.49 26.56 -14.08
C ALA A 127 0.63 27.72 -13.55
N LEU A 128 0.72 28.04 -12.25
CA LEU A 128 0.03 29.19 -11.65
C LEU A 128 0.71 30.53 -11.94
N LEU A 129 2.03 30.53 -12.08
CA LEU A 129 2.82 31.74 -12.31
C LEU A 129 2.90 32.15 -13.80
N GLN A 130 2.36 31.31 -14.68
CA GLN A 130 2.36 31.50 -16.13
C GLN A 130 1.02 32.06 -16.61
#